data_AF-A0A1C6RKJ3-F1
#
_entry.id   AF-A0A1C6RKJ3-F1
#
_cell.length_a   1.000
_cell.length_b   1.000
_cell.length_c   1.000
_cell.angle_alpha   90.00
_cell.angle_beta   90.00
_cell.angle_gamma   90.00
#
_symmetry.space_group_name_H-M   'P 1'
#
loop_
_entity.id
_entity.type
_entity.pdbx_description
1 polymer ?
#
loop_
_entity_poly.entity_id
_entity_poly.type
_entity_poly.pdbx_seq_one_letter_code
_entity_poly.pdbx_strand_id
1 'polypeptide(L)'
;MRHTISIWRTLAAGLAGGIAFVLGTFVTFRLLGGSRLGAEGLLFDPDTQHPKVITVWKELEPLPRILENPLIILGGILAFGIGYAFVYRSIAPAWTTGLHSRAWRLGLIVWLGTVFAELMGPFNVLHQPVNLSVVAWAMWAVCAFAEAYALVFVLDRGLSKGREQGERGPAHRSTAAESNA
;
A
#
# COMPACT_ATOMS: atom_id res chain seq x y z
N MET A 1 26.41 11.64 -8.39
CA MET A 1 26.47 10.17 -8.27
C MET A 1 25.16 9.67 -7.69
N ARG A 2 24.46 8.71 -8.33
CA ARG A 2 23.21 8.16 -7.80
C ARG A 2 23.55 7.28 -6.60
N HIS A 3 23.22 7.69 -5.38
CA HIS A 3 23.29 6.79 -4.23
C HIS A 3 22.28 5.66 -4.43
N THR A 4 22.79 4.46 -4.68
CA THR A 4 21.97 3.28 -4.97
C THR A 4 21.26 2.84 -3.69
N ILE A 5 19.95 3.05 -3.63
CA ILE A 5 19.12 2.47 -2.56
C ILE A 5 19.35 0.95 -2.53
N SER A 6 19.68 0.41 -1.36
CA SER A 6 19.88 -1.03 -1.20
C SER A 6 18.60 -1.81 -1.57
N ILE A 7 18.79 -2.93 -2.25
CA ILE A 7 17.71 -3.86 -2.59
C ILE A 7 16.94 -4.31 -1.35
N TRP A 8 17.67 -4.62 -0.27
CA TRP A 8 17.09 -5.05 1.00
C TRP A 8 16.20 -4.00 1.64
N ARG A 9 16.55 -2.72 1.48
CA ARG A 9 15.71 -1.63 1.97
C ARG A 9 14.46 -1.44 1.12
N THR A 10 14.55 -1.71 -0.19
CA THR A 10 13.38 -1.70 -1.08
C THR A 10 12.42 -2.82 -0.68
N LEU A 11 12.94 -4.02 -0.45
CA LEU A 11 12.17 -5.17 0.04
C LEU A 11 11.53 -4.90 1.40
N ALA A 12 12.29 -4.37 2.36
CA ALA A 12 11.78 -4.03 3.69
C ALA A 12 10.69 -2.96 3.65
N ALA A 13 10.82 -1.94 2.78
CA ALA A 13 9.79 -0.93 2.58
C ALA A 13 8.52 -1.53 1.99
N GLY A 14 8.66 -2.43 1.01
CA GLY A 14 7.53 -3.12 0.41
C GLY A 14 6.80 -4.04 1.39
N LEU A 15 7.54 -4.79 2.22
CA LEU A 15 6.96 -5.59 3.30
C LEU A 15 6.24 -4.70 4.33
N ALA A 16 6.84 -3.58 4.75
CA ALA A 16 6.20 -2.65 5.66
C ALA A 16 4.89 -2.07 5.08
N GLY A 17 4.91 -1.70 3.80
CA GLY A 17 3.72 -1.25 3.07
C GLY A 17 2.64 -2.32 2.99
N GLY A 18 2.98 -3.52 2.54
CA GLY A 18 2.05 -4.64 2.43
C GLY A 18 1.46 -5.06 3.78
N ILE A 19 2.26 -5.10 4.85
CA ILE A 19 1.76 -5.36 6.22
C ILE A 19 0.78 -4.26 6.64
N ALA A 20 1.10 -2.99 6.39
CA ALA A 20 0.19 -1.88 6.71
C ALA A 20 -1.13 -1.99 5.93
N PHE A 21 -1.08 -2.40 4.65
CA PHE A 21 -2.29 -2.67 3.85
C PHE A 21 -3.13 -3.80 4.47
N VAL A 22 -2.50 -4.93 4.83
CA VAL A 22 -3.17 -6.07 5.48
C VAL A 22 -3.82 -5.67 6.80
N LEU A 23 -3.13 -4.88 7.63
CA LEU A 23 -3.71 -4.37 8.87
C LEU A 23 -4.88 -3.42 8.58
N GLY A 24 -4.76 -2.59 7.54
CA GLY A 24 -5.85 -1.76 7.03
C GLY A 24 -7.06 -2.59 6.64
N THR A 25 -6.89 -3.66 5.87
CA THR A 25 -8.01 -4.52 5.43
C THR A 25 -8.62 -5.30 6.60
N PHE A 26 -7.80 -5.70 7.57
CA PHE A 26 -8.28 -6.32 8.81
C PHE A 26 -9.19 -5.36 9.58
N VAL A 27 -8.76 -4.11 9.79
CA VAL A 27 -9.56 -3.12 10.53
C VAL A 27 -10.81 -2.72 9.75
N THR A 28 -10.69 -2.46 8.45
CA THR A 28 -11.79 -1.94 7.65
C THR A 28 -12.75 -3.05 7.23
N PHE A 29 -12.36 -3.95 6.34
CA PHE A 29 -13.25 -4.96 5.78
C PHE A 29 -13.61 -6.06 6.77
N ARG A 30 -12.65 -6.53 7.57
CA ARG A 30 -12.89 -7.67 8.47
C ARG A 30 -13.57 -7.30 9.78
N LEU A 31 -13.22 -6.18 10.42
CA LEU A 31 -13.88 -5.76 11.66
C LEU A 31 -15.14 -4.94 11.41
N LEU A 32 -15.10 -3.96 10.51
CA LEU A 32 -16.23 -3.05 10.27
C LEU A 32 -17.12 -3.52 9.12
N GLY A 33 -16.51 -3.98 8.02
CA GLY A 33 -17.21 -4.33 6.79
C GLY A 33 -18.01 -5.63 6.86
N GLY A 34 -17.72 -6.53 7.81
CA GLY A 34 -18.43 -7.81 7.92
C GLY A 34 -17.91 -8.90 6.98
N SER A 35 -16.65 -8.85 6.54
CA SER A 35 -16.11 -9.87 5.63
C SER A 35 -15.85 -11.24 6.27
N ARG A 36 -16.33 -11.49 7.48
CA ARG A 36 -16.26 -12.82 8.14
C ARG A 36 -17.51 -13.62 7.78
N LEU A 37 -17.36 -14.94 7.70
CA LEU A 37 -18.51 -15.82 7.53
C LEU A 37 -19.50 -15.63 8.68
N GLY A 38 -20.78 -15.42 8.34
CA GLY A 38 -21.86 -15.17 9.30
C GLY A 38 -21.92 -13.76 9.91
N ALA A 39 -21.02 -12.83 9.57
CA ALA A 39 -21.05 -11.46 10.10
C ALA A 39 -21.63 -10.48 9.08
N GLU A 40 -22.66 -9.72 9.40
CA GLU A 40 -23.34 -8.82 8.45
C GLU A 40 -22.55 -7.51 8.23
N GLY A 41 -22.20 -6.78 9.30
CA GLY A 41 -21.33 -5.60 9.20
C GLY A 41 -21.80 -4.52 8.21
N LEU A 42 -20.98 -3.50 7.98
CA LEU A 42 -21.38 -2.35 7.15
C LEU A 42 -21.55 -2.68 5.67
N LEU A 43 -20.86 -3.71 5.15
CA LEU A 43 -20.86 -4.03 3.72
C LEU A 43 -21.66 -5.29 3.38
N PHE A 44 -22.20 -6.03 4.35
CA PHE A 44 -22.96 -7.25 4.08
C PHE A 44 -24.22 -7.39 4.96
N ASP A 45 -24.80 -6.27 5.36
CA ASP A 45 -26.13 -6.18 5.96
C ASP A 45 -27.21 -6.53 4.90
N PRO A 46 -28.02 -7.58 5.09
CA PRO A 46 -29.05 -8.01 4.15
C PRO A 46 -30.12 -6.95 3.84
N ASP A 47 -30.36 -6.02 4.76
CA ASP A 47 -31.38 -4.98 4.59
C ASP A 47 -30.89 -3.84 3.69
N THR A 48 -29.57 -3.67 3.54
CA THR A 48 -28.97 -2.56 2.80
C THR A 48 -28.10 -2.98 1.61
N GLN A 49 -27.62 -4.22 1.58
CA GLN A 49 -26.75 -4.75 0.54
C GLN A 49 -27.53 -5.51 -0.53
N HIS A 50 -27.03 -5.49 -1.77
CA HIS A 50 -27.59 -6.27 -2.84
C HIS A 50 -27.39 -7.78 -2.59
N PRO A 51 -28.44 -8.62 -2.67
CA PRO A 51 -28.36 -10.04 -2.32
C PRO A 51 -27.26 -10.80 -3.07
N LYS A 52 -27.03 -10.46 -4.34
CA LYS A 52 -25.96 -11.06 -5.16
C LYS A 52 -24.57 -10.92 -4.53
N VAL A 53 -24.27 -9.78 -3.89
CA VAL A 53 -22.98 -9.57 -3.21
C VAL A 53 -22.86 -10.53 -2.04
N ILE A 54 -23.91 -10.65 -1.23
CA ILE A 54 -23.96 -11.56 -0.07
C ILE A 54 -23.79 -13.00 -0.52
N THR A 55 -24.58 -13.43 -1.50
CA THR A 55 -24.52 -14.80 -2.03
C THR A 55 -23.13 -15.13 -2.56
N VAL A 56 -22.52 -14.28 -3.40
CA VAL A 56 -21.18 -14.53 -3.94
C VAL A 56 -20.11 -14.55 -2.86
N TRP A 57 -20.24 -13.72 -1.82
CA TRP A 57 -19.21 -13.62 -0.77
C TRP A 57 -19.35 -14.64 0.34
N LYS A 58 -20.55 -15.15 0.61
CA LYS A 58 -20.84 -15.88 1.85
C LYS A 58 -21.56 -17.21 1.68
N GLU A 59 -22.16 -17.47 0.53
CA GLU A 59 -23.08 -18.61 0.37
C GLU A 59 -22.69 -19.51 -0.80
N LEU A 60 -22.20 -18.93 -1.90
CA LEU A 60 -21.88 -19.65 -3.12
C LEU A 60 -20.55 -20.38 -2.99
N GLU A 61 -20.59 -21.71 -3.02
CA GLU A 61 -19.41 -22.57 -3.03
C GLU A 61 -18.77 -22.66 -4.44
N PRO A 62 -17.42 -22.68 -4.56
CA PRO A 62 -16.47 -22.50 -3.47
C PRO A 62 -16.48 -21.05 -2.95
N LEU A 63 -16.36 -20.90 -1.63
CA LEU A 63 -16.30 -19.58 -1.02
C LEU A 63 -15.10 -18.77 -1.55
N PRO A 64 -15.12 -17.43 -1.46
CA PRO A 64 -13.99 -16.61 -1.84
C PRO A 64 -12.69 -17.07 -1.16
N ARG A 65 -11.59 -17.13 -1.93
CA ARG A 65 -10.27 -17.59 -1.42
C ARG A 65 -9.75 -16.84 -0.20
N ILE A 66 -10.16 -15.59 0.01
CA ILE A 66 -9.81 -14.83 1.21
C ILE A 66 -10.41 -15.46 2.49
N LEU A 67 -11.50 -16.22 2.37
CA LEU A 67 -12.12 -17.00 3.45
C LEU A 67 -11.51 -18.40 3.56
N GLU A 68 -11.39 -19.11 2.44
CA GLU A 68 -10.90 -20.51 2.44
C GLU A 68 -9.39 -20.63 2.66
N ASN A 69 -8.61 -19.77 1.98
CA ASN A 69 -7.16 -19.79 2.01
C ASN A 69 -6.60 -18.35 2.10
N PRO A 70 -6.77 -17.70 3.26
CA PRO A 70 -6.36 -16.31 3.44
C PRO A 70 -4.87 -16.10 3.18
N LEU A 71 -4.02 -17.09 3.47
CA LEU A 71 -2.57 -16.97 3.31
C LEU A 71 -2.15 -16.70 1.87
N ILE A 72 -2.85 -17.27 0.87
CA ILE A 72 -2.56 -16.99 -0.54
C ILE A 72 -2.82 -15.51 -0.87
N ILE A 73 -3.96 -14.98 -0.41
CA ILE A 73 -4.33 -13.59 -0.69
C ILE A 73 -3.43 -12.62 0.08
N LEU A 74 -3.15 -12.90 1.36
CA LEU A 74 -2.22 -12.12 2.17
C LEU A 74 -0.80 -12.13 1.57
N GLY A 75 -0.32 -13.28 1.12
CA GLY A 75 0.96 -13.40 0.42
C GLY A 75 0.98 -12.58 -0.88
N GLY A 76 -0.12 -12.59 -1.64
CA GLY A 76 -0.29 -11.73 -2.82
C GLY A 76 -0.21 -10.24 -2.48
N ILE A 77 -0.90 -9.78 -1.43
CA ILE A 77 -0.85 -8.38 -0.97
C ILE A 77 0.58 -7.98 -0.58
N LEU A 78 1.32 -8.83 0.14
CA LEU A 78 2.72 -8.58 0.47
C LEU A 78 3.60 -8.47 -0.79
N ALA A 79 3.37 -9.33 -1.79
CA ALA A 79 4.07 -9.26 -3.06
C ALA A 79 3.76 -7.97 -3.82
N PHE A 80 2.50 -7.51 -3.82
CA PHE A 80 2.13 -6.20 -4.38
C PHE A 80 2.82 -5.04 -3.65
N GLY A 81 2.88 -5.06 -2.31
CA GLY A 81 3.62 -4.05 -1.54
C GLY A 81 5.10 -3.98 -1.94
N ILE A 82 5.75 -5.13 -2.16
CA ILE A 82 7.10 -5.19 -2.74
C ILE A 82 7.15 -4.59 -4.14
N GLY A 83 6.22 -4.95 -5.02
CA GLY A 83 6.10 -4.36 -6.35
C GLY A 83 5.97 -2.84 -6.32
N TYR A 84 5.10 -2.31 -5.47
CA TYR A 84 4.93 -0.87 -5.27
C TYR A 84 6.19 -0.21 -4.73
N ALA A 85 6.99 -0.88 -3.90
CA ALA A 85 8.25 -0.30 -3.43
C ALA A 85 9.27 -0.15 -4.57
N PHE A 86 9.32 -1.09 -5.51
CA PHE A 86 10.15 -0.97 -6.71
C PHE A 86 9.66 0.13 -7.66
N VAL A 87 8.34 0.20 -7.89
CA VAL A 87 7.72 1.26 -8.69
C VAL A 87 8.00 2.63 -8.06
N TYR A 88 7.74 2.76 -6.76
CA TYR A 88 8.02 3.99 -6.03
C TYR A 88 9.49 4.38 -6.11
N ARG A 89 10.41 3.43 -5.89
CA ARG A 89 11.86 3.67 -6.03
C ARG A 89 12.25 4.20 -7.42
N SER A 90 11.61 3.74 -8.50
CA SER A 90 11.95 4.18 -9.86
C SER A 90 11.41 5.58 -10.18
N ILE A 91 10.24 5.95 -9.62
CA ILE A 91 9.58 7.24 -9.91
C ILE A 91 9.84 8.33 -8.87
N ALA A 92 10.26 7.98 -7.66
CA ALA A 92 10.50 8.93 -6.56
C ALA A 92 11.45 10.09 -6.91
N PRO A 93 12.50 9.92 -7.75
CA PRO A 93 13.34 11.04 -8.19
C PRO A 93 12.60 12.13 -8.97
N ALA A 94 11.50 11.79 -9.64
CA ALA A 94 10.66 12.75 -10.37
C ALA A 94 9.60 13.42 -9.47
N TRP A 95 9.47 13.00 -8.21
CA TRP A 95 8.50 13.56 -7.27
C TRP A 95 9.13 14.56 -6.32
N THR A 96 8.34 15.58 -5.98
CA THR A 96 8.67 16.55 -4.94
C THR A 96 9.05 15.82 -3.66
N THR A 97 10.14 16.28 -3.04
CA THR A 97 10.64 15.68 -1.80
C THR A 97 9.68 15.94 -0.64
N GLY A 98 9.58 14.99 0.28
CA GLY A 98 8.78 15.12 1.50
C GLY A 98 7.85 13.92 1.68
N LEU A 99 7.81 13.40 2.92
CA LEU A 99 7.06 12.20 3.26
C LEU A 99 5.59 12.31 2.83
N HIS A 100 4.90 13.36 3.27
CA HIS A 100 3.49 13.56 2.94
C HIS A 100 3.25 13.69 1.43
N SER A 101 4.03 14.54 0.75
CA SER A 101 3.86 14.77 -0.69
C SER A 101 3.98 13.48 -1.49
N ARG A 102 4.91 12.59 -1.12
CA ARG A 102 5.14 11.34 -1.84
C ARG A 102 4.17 10.24 -1.43
N ALA A 103 3.87 10.13 -0.13
CA ALA A 103 2.88 9.18 0.38
C ALA A 103 1.48 9.48 -0.19
N TRP A 104 1.11 10.76 -0.34
CA TRP A 104 -0.17 11.12 -0.94
C TRP A 104 -0.27 10.70 -2.42
N ARG A 105 0.78 10.96 -3.20
CA ARG A 105 0.82 10.56 -4.62
C ARG A 105 0.77 9.05 -4.79
N LEU A 106 1.56 8.31 -4.02
CA LEU A 106 1.56 6.85 -4.06
C LEU A 106 0.22 6.28 -3.57
N GLY A 107 -0.30 6.80 -2.45
CA GLY A 107 -1.57 6.38 -1.88
C GLY A 107 -2.73 6.59 -2.85
N LEU A 108 -2.76 7.73 -3.55
CA LEU A 108 -3.74 7.98 -4.61
C LEU A 108 -3.63 6.99 -5.76
N ILE A 109 -2.42 6.64 -6.21
CA ILE A 109 -2.23 5.64 -7.27
C ILE A 109 -2.76 4.27 -6.84
N VAL A 110 -2.39 3.82 -5.64
CA VAL A 110 -2.85 2.53 -5.11
C VAL A 110 -4.38 2.54 -4.93
N TRP A 111 -4.93 3.62 -4.36
CA TRP A 111 -6.36 3.78 -4.15
C TRP A 111 -7.16 3.81 -5.45
N LEU A 112 -6.68 4.51 -6.49
CA LEU A 112 -7.34 4.49 -7.80
C LEU A 112 -7.35 3.08 -8.40
N GLY A 113 -6.28 2.31 -8.19
CA GLY A 113 -6.23 0.90 -8.59
C GLY A 113 -7.28 0.04 -7.89
N THR A 114 -7.48 0.22 -6.58
CA THR A 114 -8.51 -0.52 -5.83
C THR A 114 -9.92 -0.08 -6.18
N VAL A 115 -10.18 1.22 -6.35
CA VAL A 115 -11.48 1.73 -6.81
C VAL A 115 -11.79 1.24 -8.23
N PHE A 116 -10.79 1.17 -9.12
CA PHE A 116 -10.98 0.58 -10.44
C PHE A 116 -11.41 -0.89 -10.35
N ALA A 117 -10.78 -1.68 -9.48
CA ALA A 117 -11.19 -3.07 -9.24
C ALA A 117 -12.60 -3.17 -8.66
N GLU A 118 -12.98 -2.29 -7.72
CA GLU A 118 -14.33 -2.18 -7.17
C GLU A 118 -15.36 -1.84 -8.24
N LEU A 119 -15.04 -0.90 -9.13
CA LEU A 119 -15.88 -0.52 -10.26
C LEU A 119 -16.13 -1.71 -11.17
N MET A 120 -15.11 -2.52 -11.46
CA MET A 120 -15.24 -3.67 -12.36
C MET A 120 -15.93 -4.87 -11.72
N GLY A 121 -15.75 -5.09 -10.41
CA GLY A 121 -16.29 -6.25 -9.70
C GLY A 121 -17.55 -5.93 -8.89
N PRO A 122 -17.42 -5.60 -7.59
CA PRO A 122 -18.54 -5.32 -6.70
C PRO A 122 -19.61 -4.37 -7.26
N PHE A 123 -19.20 -3.21 -7.79
CA PHE A 123 -20.15 -2.21 -8.26
C PHE A 123 -20.83 -2.64 -9.57
N ASN A 124 -20.05 -2.96 -10.61
CA ASN A 124 -20.60 -3.30 -11.93
C ASN A 124 -21.22 -4.70 -11.98
N VAL A 125 -20.45 -5.74 -11.62
CA VAL A 125 -20.87 -7.14 -11.81
C VAL A 125 -21.79 -7.61 -10.69
N LEU A 126 -21.53 -7.21 -9.45
CA LEU A 126 -22.32 -7.67 -8.30
C LEU A 126 -23.47 -6.71 -7.94
N HIS A 127 -23.57 -5.56 -8.62
CA HIS A 127 -24.60 -4.54 -8.42
C HIS A 127 -24.62 -4.00 -6.98
N GLN A 128 -23.45 -3.85 -6.36
CA GLN A 128 -23.35 -3.25 -5.05
C GLN A 128 -23.97 -1.82 -5.05
N PRO A 129 -24.84 -1.48 -4.09
CA PRO A 129 -25.43 -0.15 -4.00
C PRO A 129 -24.38 0.95 -3.89
N VAL A 130 -24.62 2.08 -4.56
CA VAL A 130 -23.66 3.20 -4.66
C VAL A 130 -23.17 3.67 -3.29
N ASN A 131 -24.09 3.81 -2.32
CA ASN A 131 -23.76 4.21 -0.95
C ASN A 131 -22.76 3.25 -0.30
N LEU A 132 -22.95 1.93 -0.45
CA LEU A 132 -22.03 0.93 0.08
C LEU A 132 -20.72 0.88 -0.71
N SER A 133 -20.75 1.12 -2.02
CA SER A 133 -19.51 1.26 -2.82
C SER A 133 -18.67 2.45 -2.35
N VAL A 134 -19.27 3.60 -2.04
CA VAL A 134 -18.54 4.75 -1.48
C VAL A 134 -17.89 4.39 -0.14
N VAL A 135 -18.58 3.63 0.72
CA VAL A 135 -18.01 3.13 1.97
C VAL A 135 -16.81 2.21 1.70
N ALA A 136 -16.95 1.26 0.77
CA ALA A 136 -15.86 0.36 0.38
C ALA A 136 -14.66 1.14 -0.19
N TRP A 137 -14.89 2.17 -1.01
CA TRP A 137 -13.82 3.02 -1.55
C TRP A 137 -13.09 3.80 -0.46
N ALA A 138 -13.81 4.29 0.56
CA ALA A 138 -13.20 4.94 1.72
C ALA A 138 -12.37 3.95 2.55
N MET A 139 -12.86 2.72 2.76
CA MET A 139 -12.11 1.66 3.41
C MET A 139 -10.82 1.31 2.64
N TRP A 140 -10.90 1.23 1.31
CA TRP A 140 -9.72 1.04 0.46
C TRP A 140 -8.76 2.21 0.52
N ALA A 141 -9.25 3.46 0.64
CA ALA A 141 -8.39 4.62 0.82
C ALA A 141 -7.54 4.48 2.10
N VAL A 142 -8.16 4.09 3.22
CA VAL A 142 -7.44 3.85 4.48
C VAL A 142 -6.30 2.85 4.28
N CYS A 143 -6.56 1.73 3.60
CA CYS A 143 -5.55 0.71 3.33
C CYS A 143 -4.42 1.25 2.43
N ALA A 144 -4.78 1.91 1.33
CA ALA A 144 -3.84 2.43 0.35
C ALA A 144 -2.92 3.54 0.92
N PHE A 145 -3.48 4.45 1.72
CA PHE A 145 -2.67 5.48 2.38
C PHE A 145 -1.82 4.89 3.50
N ALA A 146 -2.31 3.93 4.28
CA ALA A 146 -1.49 3.24 5.29
C ALA A 146 -0.27 2.56 4.66
N GLU A 147 -0.47 1.84 3.56
CA GLU A 147 0.60 1.25 2.75
C GLU A 147 1.60 2.30 2.27
N ALA A 148 1.11 3.34 1.61
CA ALA A 148 1.96 4.37 1.03
C ALA A 148 2.79 5.10 2.09
N TYR A 149 2.20 5.44 3.24
CA TYR A 149 2.93 6.09 4.33
C TYR A 149 4.01 5.17 4.92
N ALA A 150 3.70 3.90 5.19
CA ALA A 150 4.67 2.96 5.73
C ALA A 150 5.85 2.74 4.75
N LEU A 151 5.53 2.53 3.47
CA LEU A 151 6.52 2.31 2.42
C LEU A 151 7.43 3.52 2.24
N VAL A 152 6.85 4.72 2.02
CA VAL A 152 7.63 5.95 1.80
C VAL A 152 8.46 6.29 3.01
N PHE A 153 7.93 6.14 4.22
CA PHE A 153 8.68 6.38 5.46
C PHE A 153 9.93 5.50 5.57
N VAL A 154 9.78 4.21 5.27
CA VAL A 154 10.92 3.29 5.29
C VAL A 154 11.91 3.64 4.18
N LEU A 155 11.47 3.95 2.96
CA LEU A 155 12.36 4.13 1.82
C LEU A 155 13.08 5.50 1.84
N ASP A 156 12.36 6.59 2.16
CA ASP A 156 12.89 7.95 2.17
C ASP A 156 13.89 8.20 3.31
N ARG A 157 13.75 7.54 4.47
CA ARG A 157 14.78 7.57 5.52
C ARG A 157 16.15 7.09 5.02
N GLY A 158 16.19 6.29 3.96
CA GLY A 158 17.42 5.83 3.32
C GLY A 158 17.95 6.84 2.31
N LEU A 159 17.06 7.54 1.62
CA LEU A 159 17.41 8.61 0.69
C LEU A 159 18.06 9.80 1.41
N SER A 160 17.51 10.23 2.55
CA SER A 160 18.06 11.37 3.31
C SER A 160 19.44 11.05 3.91
N LYS A 161 19.63 9.86 4.49
CA LYS A 161 20.93 9.44 5.04
C LYS A 161 22.03 9.32 3.97
N GLY A 162 21.68 8.87 2.76
CA GLY A 162 22.63 8.81 1.65
C GLY A 162 23.11 10.20 1.21
N ARG A 163 22.23 11.22 1.26
CA ARG A 163 22.56 12.60 0.90
C ARG A 163 23.52 13.24 1.90
N GLU A 164 23.26 13.08 3.20
CA GLU A 164 24.13 13.61 4.27
C GLU A 164 25.54 12.99 4.27
N GLN A 165 25.68 11.72 3.87
CA GLN A 165 26.99 11.06 3.75
C GLN A 165 27.75 11.47 2.49
N GLY A 166 27.06 11.71 1.37
CA GLY A 166 27.67 12.23 0.14
C GLY A 166 28.21 13.66 0.28
N GLU A 167 27.57 14.49 1.12
CA GLU A 167 28.01 15.86 1.42
C GLU A 167 29.19 15.92 2.42
N ARG A 168 29.52 14.81 3.11
CA ARG A 168 30.66 14.71 4.07
C ARG A 168 31.90 13.99 3.51
N GLY A 169 31.95 13.63 2.22
CA GLY A 169 33.12 13.08 1.52
C GLY A 169 34.17 14.13 1.13
N PRO A 170 35.44 13.76 0.89
CA PRO A 170 36.61 14.37 1.51
C PRO A 170 37.00 15.73 0.92
N ALA A 171 36.50 16.82 1.50
CA ALA A 171 36.96 18.18 1.20
C ALA A 171 38.12 18.67 2.10
N HIS A 172 38.81 17.77 2.81
CA HIS A 172 39.85 18.18 3.76
C HIS A 172 41.07 17.24 3.81
N ARG A 173 41.74 17.06 2.67
CA ARG A 173 43.16 16.64 2.61
C ARG A 173 43.83 17.25 1.37
N SER A 174 44.03 18.57 1.36
CA SER A 174 45.02 19.21 0.50
C SER A 174 45.31 20.61 1.01
N THR A 175 46.05 20.73 2.12
CA THR A 175 46.79 21.94 2.53
C THR A 175 47.65 21.59 3.75
N ALA A 176 48.76 20.89 3.51
CA ALA A 176 49.96 20.71 4.36
C ALA A 176 50.65 19.44 3.82
N ALA A 177 51.84 19.43 3.26
CA ALA A 177 52.96 20.35 3.37
C ALA A 177 53.80 20.26 2.07
N GLU A 178 53.70 21.26 1.22
CA GLU A 178 54.80 21.70 0.35
C GLU A 178 55.43 22.90 1.05
N SER A 179 56.36 22.63 1.95
CA SER A 179 57.27 23.62 2.54
C SER A 179 58.43 22.86 3.17
N ASN A 180 59.37 22.46 2.32
CA ASN A 180 60.78 22.24 2.65
C ASN A 180 61.53 22.17 1.31
N ALA A 181 61.80 23.35 0.76
CA ALA A 181 62.80 23.61 -0.26
C ALA A 181 63.82 24.59 0.34
#